data_AF-A0A9P8I1I2-F1
#
_entry.id   AF-A0A9P8I1I2-F1
#
_cell.length_a   1.000
_cell.length_b   1.000
_cell.length_c   1.000
_cell.angle_alpha   90.00
_cell.angle_beta   90.00
_cell.angle_gamma   90.00
#
_symmetry.space_group_name_H-M   'P 1'
#
loop_
_entity.id
_entity.type
_entity.pdbx_description
1 polymer ?
#
loop_
_entity_poly.entity_id
_entity_poly.type
_entity_poly.pdbx_seq_one_letter_code
_entity_poly.pdbx_strand_id
1 'polypeptide(L)'
;MEWLRHEEYASIPWVLLLGPIDSDWISFVKSKGQTMFPYDGKFADPHYCGQFVETGHLFATMNAVYLKPPLEYPFVNRGDFGGWGGDLATLFGDWLAASKLPAYNFSYDRVRGNTGSFKLLDTIEDADGFNMAMTLVSDPGSTIYEVAAEYYKPAGGYRSRFSKFFKTRFRDRDRASSLAHEMLTANGNISPTEEEGVELRALRAGAILKVAGLKNVKNLPGNLPITELQPFYDGFVDALIELTQDKGNDC
;
A
#
# COMPACT_ATOMS: atom_id res chain seq x y z
N MET A 1 -12.99 10.09 0.57
CA MET A 1 -11.95 9.49 -0.31
C MET A 1 -12.57 8.68 -1.44
N GLU A 2 -13.76 8.10 -1.29
CA GLU A 2 -14.42 7.28 -2.31
C GLU A 2 -14.51 7.91 -3.70
N TRP A 3 -14.82 9.20 -3.81
CA TRP A 3 -14.81 9.93 -5.08
C TRP A 3 -13.47 9.80 -5.83
N LEU A 4 -12.35 9.90 -5.13
CA LEU A 4 -11.02 9.92 -5.75
C LEU A 4 -10.54 8.53 -6.18
N ARG A 5 -11.16 7.46 -5.67
CA ARG A 5 -10.78 6.07 -5.97
C ARG A 5 -11.79 5.33 -6.88
N HIS A 6 -12.97 5.91 -7.14
CA HIS A 6 -14.10 5.11 -7.65
C HIS A 6 -13.98 4.56 -9.06
N GLU A 7 -13.16 5.17 -9.92
CA GLU A 7 -13.03 4.71 -11.30
C GLU A 7 -12.10 3.49 -11.41
N GLU A 8 -11.08 3.40 -10.55
CA GLU A 8 -10.03 2.37 -10.62
C GLU A 8 -10.15 1.33 -9.49
N TYR A 9 -10.62 1.74 -8.30
CA TYR A 9 -10.58 0.96 -7.06
C TYR A 9 -11.99 0.61 -6.55
N ALA A 10 -12.87 0.16 -7.46
CA ALA A 10 -14.25 -0.23 -7.18
C ALA A 10 -14.57 -1.71 -7.48
N SER A 11 -13.59 -2.50 -7.92
CA SER A 11 -13.77 -3.91 -8.26
C SER A 11 -14.13 -4.79 -7.04
N ILE A 12 -14.58 -6.03 -7.27
CA ILE A 12 -14.96 -6.98 -6.20
C ILE A 12 -13.90 -7.12 -5.09
N PRO A 13 -12.59 -7.28 -5.38
CA PRO A 13 -11.55 -7.26 -4.35
C PRO A 13 -11.57 -5.98 -3.49
N TRP A 14 -11.79 -4.82 -4.09
CA TRP A 14 -11.88 -3.54 -3.37
C TRP A 14 -13.16 -3.42 -2.55
N VAL A 15 -14.27 -3.99 -3.02
CA VAL A 15 -15.51 -4.11 -2.24
C VAL A 15 -15.32 -5.01 -1.02
N LEU A 16 -14.62 -6.13 -1.17
CA LEU A 16 -14.28 -7.02 -0.05
C LEU A 16 -13.32 -6.34 0.95
N LEU A 17 -12.43 -5.49 0.45
CA LEU A 17 -11.45 -4.79 1.26
C LEU A 17 -12.08 -3.64 2.07
N LEU A 18 -12.89 -2.79 1.42
CA LEU A 18 -13.32 -1.48 1.93
C LEU A 18 -14.83 -1.31 2.05
N GLY A 19 -15.61 -2.29 1.58
CA GLY A 19 -17.03 -2.13 1.33
C GLY A 19 -17.33 -1.51 -0.03
N PRO A 20 -18.60 -1.54 -0.45
CA PRO A 20 -19.03 -0.91 -1.69
C PRO A 20 -18.85 0.61 -1.62
N ILE A 21 -18.59 1.21 -2.78
CA ILE A 21 -18.61 2.68 -2.91
C ILE A 21 -20.05 3.16 -2.75
N ASP A 22 -20.24 4.24 -2.00
CA ASP A 22 -21.53 4.91 -1.87
C ASP A 22 -21.91 5.55 -3.21
N SER A 23 -22.78 4.87 -3.97
CA SER A 23 -23.24 5.35 -5.28
C SER A 23 -24.04 6.66 -5.20
N ASP A 24 -24.70 6.92 -4.08
CA ASP A 24 -25.47 8.15 -3.87
C ASP A 24 -24.51 9.32 -3.65
N TRP A 25 -23.44 9.10 -2.89
CA TRP A 25 -22.34 10.05 -2.76
C TRP A 25 -21.69 10.37 -4.12
N ILE A 26 -21.35 9.37 -4.93
CA ILE A 26 -20.78 9.60 -6.27
C ILE A 26 -21.76 10.40 -7.15
N SER A 27 -23.04 10.06 -7.10
CA SER A 27 -24.09 10.78 -7.85
C SER A 27 -24.24 12.22 -7.38
N PHE A 28 -24.16 12.46 -6.07
CA PHE A 28 -24.17 13.79 -5.48
C PHE A 28 -22.99 14.62 -5.98
N VAL A 29 -21.76 14.11 -5.94
CA VAL A 29 -20.57 14.83 -6.41
C VAL A 29 -20.68 15.16 -7.90
N LYS A 30 -21.11 14.21 -8.73
CA LYS A 30 -21.40 14.44 -10.17
C LYS A 30 -22.46 15.52 -10.37
N SER A 31 -23.53 15.52 -9.57
CA SER A 31 -24.60 16.53 -9.64
C SER A 31 -24.12 17.95 -9.32
N LYS A 32 -23.00 18.08 -8.58
CA LYS A 32 -22.33 19.36 -8.31
C LYS A 32 -21.38 19.81 -9.43
N GLY A 33 -21.34 19.09 -10.55
CA GLY A 33 -20.49 19.40 -11.70
C GLY A 33 -19.01 19.17 -11.44
N GLN A 34 -18.67 18.41 -10.40
CA GLN A 34 -17.27 18.06 -10.10
C GLN A 34 -16.79 17.00 -11.08
N THR A 35 -15.59 17.19 -11.61
CA THR A 35 -14.89 16.20 -12.44
C THR A 35 -13.86 15.45 -11.60
N MET A 36 -13.41 14.31 -12.10
CA MET A 36 -12.22 13.66 -11.56
C MET A 36 -11.02 14.60 -11.64
N PHE A 37 -10.01 14.29 -10.83
CA PHE A 37 -8.78 15.07 -10.78
C PHE A 37 -8.18 15.17 -12.20
N PRO A 38 -7.76 16.37 -12.64
CA PRO A 38 -7.24 16.59 -13.99
C PRO A 38 -5.97 15.77 -14.26
N TYR A 39 -5.52 15.74 -15.51
CA TYR A 39 -4.32 14.99 -15.94
C TYR A 39 -4.42 13.49 -15.65
N ASP A 40 -5.55 12.88 -16.03
CA ASP A 40 -5.82 11.46 -15.85
C ASP A 40 -5.63 10.97 -14.41
N GLY A 41 -6.01 11.83 -13.45
CA GLY A 41 -5.93 11.51 -12.03
C GLY A 41 -4.52 11.60 -11.44
N LYS A 42 -3.60 12.37 -12.03
CA LYS A 42 -2.19 12.42 -11.59
C LYS A 42 -1.68 13.82 -11.28
N PHE A 43 -0.69 13.92 -10.41
CA PHE A 43 0.09 15.15 -10.17
C PHE A 43 1.57 14.83 -9.97
N ALA A 44 2.46 15.79 -10.29
CA ALA A 44 3.90 15.59 -10.14
C ALA A 44 4.28 15.46 -8.67
N ASP A 45 5.13 14.49 -8.35
CA ASP A 45 5.71 14.39 -7.01
C ASP A 45 6.71 15.55 -6.78
N PRO A 46 6.60 16.30 -5.66
CA PRO A 46 7.46 17.45 -5.39
C PRO A 46 8.89 17.09 -4.94
N HIS A 47 9.22 15.80 -4.84
CA HIS A 47 10.51 15.32 -4.34
C HIS A 47 11.22 14.39 -5.33
N TYR A 48 10.47 13.52 -6.01
CA TYR A 48 10.97 12.58 -6.99
C TYR A 48 10.63 13.05 -8.41
N CYS A 49 11.53 13.84 -8.99
CA CYS A 49 11.34 14.39 -10.32
C CYS A 49 11.01 13.29 -11.35
N GLY A 50 9.94 13.50 -12.12
CA GLY A 50 9.47 12.54 -13.13
C GLY A 50 8.55 11.44 -12.59
N GLN A 51 8.31 11.39 -11.27
CA GLN A 51 7.22 10.60 -10.70
C GLN A 51 5.92 11.41 -10.72
N PHE A 52 4.82 10.73 -11.04
CA PHE A 52 3.49 11.32 -11.11
C PHE A 52 2.55 10.50 -10.23
N VAL A 53 2.24 11.04 -9.05
CA VAL A 53 1.38 10.44 -8.04
C VAL A 53 -0.03 10.25 -8.61
N GLU A 54 -0.51 9.02 -8.61
CA GLU A 54 -1.81 8.59 -9.06
C GLU A 54 -2.81 8.70 -7.91
N THR A 55 -3.77 9.61 -8.05
CA THR A 55 -4.78 9.90 -7.02
C THR A 55 -5.64 8.66 -6.71
N GLY A 56 -5.88 7.79 -7.69
CA GLY A 56 -6.60 6.54 -7.49
C GLY A 56 -5.95 5.67 -6.42
N HIS A 57 -4.66 5.35 -6.60
CA HIS A 57 -3.90 4.54 -5.66
C HIS A 57 -3.73 5.24 -4.31
N LEU A 58 -3.21 6.48 -4.31
CA LEU A 58 -2.99 7.27 -3.11
C LEU A 58 -4.23 7.31 -2.20
N PHE A 59 -5.39 7.64 -2.77
CA PHE A 59 -6.62 7.78 -1.99
C PHE A 59 -7.31 6.44 -1.71
N ALA A 60 -7.00 5.37 -2.46
CA ALA A 60 -7.39 4.02 -2.06
C ALA A 60 -6.63 3.57 -0.81
N THR A 61 -5.30 3.75 -0.78
CA THR A 61 -4.48 3.46 0.42
C THR A 61 -4.93 4.30 1.60
N MET A 62 -5.13 5.60 1.39
CA MET A 62 -5.62 6.51 2.44
C MET A 62 -7.00 6.09 2.97
N ASN A 63 -7.93 5.67 2.10
CA ASN A 63 -9.25 5.21 2.51
C ASN A 63 -9.18 3.90 3.30
N ALA A 64 -8.31 2.98 2.89
CA ALA A 64 -8.08 1.71 3.58
C ALA A 64 -7.58 1.92 5.00
N VAL A 65 -6.52 2.71 5.16
CA VAL A 65 -5.92 3.02 6.46
C VAL A 65 -6.90 3.81 7.34
N TYR A 66 -7.69 4.73 6.79
CA TYR A 66 -8.67 5.49 7.56
C TYR A 66 -9.82 4.61 8.10
N LEU A 67 -10.40 3.73 7.26
CA LEU A 67 -11.49 2.86 7.67
C LEU A 67 -11.03 1.69 8.55
N LYS A 68 -9.80 1.23 8.33
CA LYS A 68 -9.19 0.09 9.04
C LYS A 68 -7.79 0.47 9.54
N PRO A 69 -7.67 1.36 10.55
CA PRO A 69 -6.37 1.78 11.05
C PRO A 69 -5.48 0.60 11.44
N PRO A 70 -4.14 0.71 11.30
CA PRO A 70 -3.23 -0.38 11.60
C PRO A 70 -3.40 -0.86 13.04
N LEU A 71 -3.39 -2.18 13.22
CA LEU A 71 -3.41 -2.78 14.53
C LEU A 71 -2.03 -2.69 15.19
N GLU A 72 -1.99 -2.86 16.52
CA GLU A 72 -0.72 -2.93 17.23
C GLU A 72 0.08 -4.16 16.79
N TYR A 73 1.42 -4.06 16.88
CA TYR A 73 2.31 -5.19 16.63
C TYR A 73 1.92 -6.40 17.50
N PRO A 74 1.93 -7.64 16.97
CA PRO A 74 2.45 -8.07 15.67
C PRO A 74 1.42 -8.10 14.53
N PHE A 75 0.26 -7.46 14.69
CA PHE A 75 -0.85 -7.69 13.77
C PHE A 75 -0.76 -6.92 12.46
N VAL A 76 -1.29 -7.54 11.40
CA VAL A 76 -1.60 -6.92 10.11
C VAL A 76 -3.09 -7.02 9.82
N ASN A 77 -3.62 -6.07 9.06
CA ASN A 77 -5.06 -6.04 8.73
C ASN A 77 -5.33 -5.61 7.27
N ARG A 78 -6.61 -5.42 6.95
CA ARG A 78 -7.06 -4.94 5.64
C ARG A 78 -6.63 -3.50 5.33
N GLY A 79 -6.42 -2.65 6.33
CA GLY A 79 -5.88 -1.31 6.10
C GLY A 79 -4.45 -1.35 5.56
N ASP A 80 -3.62 -2.23 6.13
CA ASP A 80 -2.27 -2.50 5.59
C ASP A 80 -2.33 -3.07 4.18
N PHE A 81 -3.25 -4.00 3.93
CA PHE A 81 -3.41 -4.63 2.61
C PHE A 81 -3.92 -3.65 1.54
N GLY A 82 -4.65 -2.61 1.92
CA GLY A 82 -5.12 -1.60 0.98
C GLY A 82 -4.05 -0.63 0.48
N GLY A 83 -2.80 -0.79 0.93
CA GLY A 83 -1.60 -0.18 0.36
C GLY A 83 -0.44 -1.18 0.36
N TRP A 84 0.61 -0.90 1.14
CA TRP A 84 1.88 -1.65 1.13
C TRP A 84 1.76 -3.17 1.18
N GLY A 85 0.77 -3.71 1.89
CA GLY A 85 0.57 -5.15 2.00
C GLY A 85 -0.02 -5.79 0.73
N GLY A 86 -0.88 -5.06 0.03
CA GLY A 86 -1.43 -5.46 -1.27
C GLY A 86 -0.34 -5.45 -2.34
N ASP A 87 0.47 -4.40 -2.36
CA ASP A 87 1.59 -4.28 -3.30
C ASP A 87 2.71 -5.28 -3.01
N LEU A 88 2.99 -5.57 -1.74
CA LEU A 88 3.90 -6.66 -1.38
C LEU A 88 3.38 -8.01 -1.88
N ALA A 89 2.07 -8.24 -1.85
CA ALA A 89 1.45 -9.46 -2.36
C ALA A 89 1.53 -9.56 -3.90
N THR A 90 1.29 -8.47 -4.63
CA THR A 90 1.44 -8.46 -6.10
C THR A 90 2.90 -8.59 -6.51
N LEU A 91 3.84 -7.95 -5.80
CA LEU A 91 5.28 -8.11 -5.99
C LEU A 91 5.75 -9.56 -5.78
N PHE A 92 5.18 -10.24 -4.78
CA PHE A 92 5.43 -11.66 -4.59
C PHE A 92 4.93 -12.48 -5.78
N GLY A 93 3.77 -12.10 -6.33
CA GLY A 93 3.24 -12.66 -7.57
C GLY A 93 4.19 -12.47 -8.76
N ASP A 94 4.77 -11.28 -8.92
CA ASP A 94 5.79 -11.00 -9.94
C ASP A 94 7.03 -11.89 -9.76
N TRP A 95 7.47 -12.08 -8.52
CA TRP A 95 8.62 -12.93 -8.21
C TRP A 95 8.38 -14.39 -8.60
N LEU A 96 7.18 -14.92 -8.33
CA LEU A 96 6.78 -16.25 -8.80
C LEU A 96 6.70 -16.32 -10.33
N ALA A 97 6.15 -15.29 -10.98
CA ALA A 97 6.08 -15.21 -12.45
C ALA A 97 7.48 -15.16 -13.09
N ALA A 98 8.44 -14.52 -12.41
CA ALA A 98 9.84 -14.45 -12.79
C ALA A 98 10.63 -15.73 -12.44
N SER A 99 9.96 -16.85 -12.16
CA SER A 99 10.60 -18.13 -11.82
C SER A 99 11.52 -18.05 -10.60
N LYS A 100 11.14 -17.25 -9.60
CA LYS A 100 11.85 -17.10 -8.32
C LYS A 100 13.32 -16.69 -8.51
N LEU A 101 13.59 -15.61 -9.26
CA LEU A 101 14.91 -14.95 -9.27
C LEU A 101 15.43 -14.70 -7.84
N PRO A 102 16.72 -14.42 -7.61
CA PRO A 102 17.24 -14.18 -6.26
C PRO A 102 16.38 -13.18 -5.46
N ALA A 103 15.71 -13.68 -4.43
CA ALA A 103 14.50 -13.04 -3.90
C ALA A 103 14.75 -11.70 -3.22
N TYR A 104 15.90 -11.56 -2.55
CA TYR A 104 16.34 -10.31 -1.95
C TYR A 104 16.51 -9.22 -3.01
N ASN A 105 17.37 -9.43 -4.01
CA ASN A 105 17.60 -8.44 -5.07
C ASN A 105 16.30 -8.14 -5.82
N PHE A 106 15.48 -9.16 -6.08
CA PHE A 106 14.23 -8.99 -6.80
C PHE A 106 13.27 -8.03 -6.10
N SER A 107 13.06 -8.18 -4.79
CA SER A 107 12.16 -7.31 -4.03
C SER A 107 12.79 -5.93 -3.81
N TYR A 108 14.06 -5.90 -3.39
CA TYR A 108 14.80 -4.67 -3.11
C TYR A 108 14.86 -3.73 -4.32
N ASP A 109 15.18 -4.25 -5.50
CA ASP A 109 15.30 -3.44 -6.73
C ASP A 109 13.95 -2.94 -7.25
N ARG A 110 12.85 -3.66 -6.98
CA ARG A 110 11.52 -3.32 -7.51
C ARG A 110 10.89 -2.20 -6.72
N VAL A 111 10.90 -2.29 -5.39
CA VAL A 111 10.37 -1.27 -4.47
C VAL A 111 11.01 0.10 -4.71
N ARG A 112 12.26 0.15 -5.18
CA ARG A 112 12.98 1.39 -5.49
C ARG A 112 13.04 1.73 -6.98
N GLY A 113 12.59 0.80 -7.82
CA GLY A 113 12.63 0.90 -9.27
C GLY A 113 11.32 1.45 -9.85
N ASN A 114 11.23 1.43 -11.17
CA ASN A 114 10.05 1.92 -11.92
C ASN A 114 9.30 0.80 -12.66
N THR A 115 9.49 -0.45 -12.26
CA THR A 115 8.97 -1.63 -13.00
C THR A 115 8.42 -2.68 -12.05
N GLY A 116 7.44 -3.44 -12.54
CA GLY A 116 6.72 -4.42 -11.75
C GLY A 116 5.45 -3.83 -11.15
N SER A 117 4.77 -4.65 -10.36
CA SER A 117 3.50 -4.33 -9.69
C SER A 117 3.67 -3.63 -8.33
N PHE A 118 4.90 -3.53 -7.82
CA PHE A 118 5.26 -2.69 -6.67
C PHE A 118 6.55 -1.94 -6.99
N LYS A 119 6.40 -0.71 -7.45
CA LYS A 119 7.48 0.22 -7.83
C LYS A 119 7.62 1.35 -6.81
N LEU A 120 8.61 2.22 -7.02
CA LEU A 120 8.86 3.41 -6.20
C LEU A 120 7.62 4.31 -6.08
N LEU A 121 6.90 4.50 -7.19
CA LEU A 121 5.68 5.32 -7.21
C LEU A 121 4.62 4.78 -6.25
N ASP A 122 4.41 3.46 -6.24
CA ASP A 122 3.45 2.82 -5.33
C ASP A 122 3.93 2.97 -3.88
N THR A 123 5.23 2.85 -3.64
CA THR A 123 5.82 3.07 -2.30
C THR A 123 5.61 4.51 -1.82
N ILE A 124 5.72 5.49 -2.72
CA ILE A 124 5.40 6.90 -2.48
C ILE A 124 3.93 7.05 -2.08
N GLU A 125 3.03 6.53 -2.90
CA GLU A 125 1.57 6.61 -2.72
C GLU A 125 1.12 5.94 -1.42
N ASP A 126 1.73 4.80 -1.08
CA ASP A 126 1.47 4.09 0.16
C ASP A 126 1.91 4.86 1.39
N ALA A 127 3.15 5.39 1.38
CA ALA A 127 3.68 6.15 2.48
C ALA A 127 2.87 7.44 2.71
N ASP A 128 2.51 8.14 1.64
CA ASP A 128 1.73 9.37 1.69
C ASP A 128 0.30 9.09 2.15
N GLY A 129 -0.36 8.12 1.53
CA GLY A 129 -1.73 7.71 1.86
C GLY A 129 -1.84 7.26 3.32
N PHE A 130 -0.89 6.43 3.78
CA PHE A 130 -0.82 6.03 5.18
C PHE A 130 -0.66 7.23 6.12
N ASN A 131 0.33 8.09 5.85
CA ASN A 131 0.64 9.21 6.73
C ASN A 131 -0.51 10.22 6.84
N MET A 132 -1.18 10.51 5.72
CA MET A 132 -2.34 11.39 5.68
C MET A 132 -3.56 10.75 6.37
N ALA A 133 -3.80 9.47 6.15
CA ALA A 133 -4.88 8.75 6.83
C ALA A 133 -4.68 8.72 8.34
N MET A 134 -3.46 8.46 8.82
CA MET A 134 -3.15 8.48 10.25
C MET A 134 -3.36 9.87 10.87
N THR A 135 -3.09 10.94 10.11
CA THR A 135 -3.45 12.30 10.55
C THR A 135 -4.96 12.44 10.74
N LEU A 136 -5.79 12.03 9.77
CA LEU A 136 -7.26 12.07 9.90
C LEU A 136 -7.81 11.19 11.03
N VAL A 137 -7.19 10.03 11.27
CA VAL A 137 -7.56 9.14 12.39
C VAL A 137 -7.26 9.83 13.73
N SER A 138 -6.13 10.54 13.83
CA SER A 138 -5.74 11.24 15.05
C SER A 138 -6.45 12.58 15.26
N ASP A 139 -6.93 13.20 14.19
CA ASP A 139 -7.67 14.46 14.20
C ASP A 139 -8.91 14.37 13.30
N PRO A 140 -10.02 13.84 13.83
CA PRO A 140 -11.27 13.67 13.07
C PRO A 140 -11.92 14.98 12.63
N GLY A 141 -11.48 16.14 13.14
CA GLY A 141 -11.99 17.45 12.76
C GLY A 141 -11.40 17.96 11.43
N SER A 142 -10.25 17.43 11.03
CA SER A 142 -9.58 17.80 9.78
C SER A 142 -10.30 17.22 8.56
N THR A 143 -10.34 17.99 7.49
CA THR A 143 -10.82 17.54 6.18
C THR A 143 -9.71 16.90 5.35
N ILE A 144 -10.09 16.06 4.38
CA ILE A 144 -9.13 15.47 3.42
C ILE A 144 -8.35 16.57 2.67
N TYR A 145 -9.03 17.67 2.33
CA TYR A 145 -8.41 18.81 1.66
C TYR A 145 -7.32 19.46 2.52
N GLU A 146 -7.62 19.76 3.79
CA GLU A 146 -6.65 20.38 4.70
C GLU A 146 -5.43 19.49 4.92
N VAL A 147 -5.66 18.19 5.13
CA VAL A 147 -4.56 17.22 5.30
C VAL A 147 -3.69 17.14 4.05
N ALA A 148 -4.29 17.02 2.87
CA ALA A 148 -3.52 16.94 1.62
C ALA A 148 -2.77 18.24 1.30
N ALA A 149 -3.42 19.40 1.50
CA ALA A 149 -2.79 20.70 1.30
C ALA A 149 -1.61 20.90 2.25
N GLU A 150 -1.75 20.55 3.53
CA GLU A 150 -0.67 20.61 4.51
C GLU A 150 0.45 19.59 4.20
N TYR A 151 0.09 18.41 3.68
CA TYR A 151 1.05 17.36 3.37
C TYR A 151 1.98 17.73 2.20
N TYR A 152 1.42 18.30 1.13
CA TYR A 152 2.15 18.61 -0.11
C TYR A 152 2.61 20.07 -0.24
N LYS A 153 2.32 20.96 0.72
CA LYS A 153 2.87 22.33 0.70
C LYS A 153 4.41 22.31 0.73
N PRO A 154 5.09 23.39 0.30
CA PRO A 154 6.54 23.50 0.46
C PRO A 154 6.98 23.21 1.90
N ALA A 155 7.96 22.32 2.06
CA ALA A 155 8.41 21.82 3.38
C ALA A 155 7.35 21.03 4.18
N GLY A 156 6.33 20.50 3.51
CA GLY A 156 5.28 19.67 4.09
C GLY A 156 5.71 18.24 4.42
N GLY A 157 4.73 17.43 4.78
CA GLY A 157 4.90 16.04 5.25
C GLY A 157 5.63 15.13 4.27
N TYR A 158 5.50 15.36 2.96
CA TYR A 158 6.09 14.55 1.89
C TYR A 158 7.62 14.38 2.03
N ARG A 159 8.32 15.35 2.62
CA ARG A 159 9.79 15.30 2.83
C ARG A 159 10.24 14.26 3.83
N SER A 160 9.32 13.82 4.69
CA SER A 160 9.56 12.83 5.72
C SER A 160 8.70 11.59 5.50
N ARG A 161 8.12 11.40 4.31
CA ARG A 161 7.10 10.38 4.06
C ARG A 161 7.54 8.99 4.49
N PHE A 162 8.72 8.56 4.05
CA PHE A 162 9.23 7.22 4.34
C PHE A 162 9.68 7.07 5.78
N SER A 163 10.40 8.07 6.33
CA SER A 163 10.84 8.00 7.72
C SER A 163 9.66 8.03 8.70
N LYS A 164 8.63 8.86 8.45
CA LYS A 164 7.39 8.91 9.23
C LYS A 164 6.61 7.61 9.08
N PHE A 165 6.41 7.13 7.85
CA PHE A 165 5.71 5.88 7.57
C PHE A 165 6.38 4.70 8.28
N PHE A 166 7.68 4.53 8.05
CA PHE A 166 8.47 3.46 8.64
C PHE A 166 8.44 3.49 10.17
N LYS A 167 8.71 4.66 10.76
CA LYS A 167 8.70 4.82 12.22
C LYS A 167 7.30 4.58 12.82
N THR A 168 6.24 4.96 12.13
CA THR A 168 4.88 4.83 12.65
C THR A 168 4.40 3.39 12.55
N ARG A 169 4.55 2.76 11.38
CA ARG A 169 4.00 1.43 11.10
C ARG A 169 4.91 0.29 11.54
N PHE A 170 6.19 0.38 11.20
CA PHE A 170 7.15 -0.71 11.34
C PHE A 170 8.08 -0.54 12.53
N ARG A 171 8.40 0.69 12.93
CA ARG A 171 9.31 1.11 14.03
C ARG A 171 10.77 0.78 13.79
N ASP A 172 11.09 -0.48 13.52
CA ASP A 172 12.44 -1.02 13.36
C ASP A 172 12.45 -2.15 12.33
N ARG A 173 13.65 -2.58 11.93
CA ARG A 173 13.85 -3.60 10.88
C ARG A 173 13.23 -4.95 11.26
N ASP A 174 13.37 -5.37 12.52
CA ASP A 174 12.92 -6.69 12.96
C ASP A 174 11.41 -6.79 12.95
N ARG A 175 10.73 -5.74 13.41
CA ARG A 175 9.27 -5.63 13.30
C ARG A 175 8.82 -5.49 11.86
N ALA A 176 9.54 -4.73 11.03
CA ALA A 176 9.23 -4.61 9.60
C ALA A 176 9.25 -5.98 8.91
N SER A 177 10.32 -6.75 9.15
CA SER A 177 10.51 -8.11 8.63
C SER A 177 9.40 -9.06 9.12
N SER A 178 9.07 -8.98 10.42
CA SER A 178 7.96 -9.75 11.00
C SER A 178 6.62 -9.39 10.35
N LEU A 179 6.27 -8.10 10.26
CA LEU A 179 5.01 -7.66 9.67
C LEU A 179 4.89 -8.00 8.19
N ALA A 180 5.98 -7.92 7.43
CA ALA A 180 6.00 -8.35 6.04
C ALA A 180 5.79 -9.87 5.90
N HIS A 181 6.38 -10.66 6.81
CA HIS A 181 6.10 -12.10 6.91
C HIS A 181 4.63 -12.39 7.24
N GLU A 182 4.06 -11.70 8.24
CA GLU A 182 2.64 -11.85 8.62
C GLU A 182 1.72 -11.45 7.47
N MET A 183 2.04 -10.35 6.77
CA MET A 183 1.28 -9.90 5.61
C MET A 183 1.33 -10.92 4.49
N LEU A 184 2.44 -11.60 4.24
CA LEU A 184 2.53 -12.61 3.17
C LEU A 184 1.91 -13.97 3.54
N THR A 185 1.94 -14.37 4.82
CA THR A 185 1.58 -15.75 5.20
C THR A 185 0.20 -15.92 5.84
N ALA A 186 -0.51 -17.00 5.50
CA ALA A 186 -1.90 -17.26 5.95
C ALA A 186 -2.04 -17.73 7.39
N ASN A 187 -0.94 -18.08 8.02
CA ASN A 187 -0.87 -18.60 9.38
C ASN A 187 -0.41 -17.53 10.39
N GLY A 188 -0.32 -16.29 9.91
CA GLY A 188 0.24 -15.20 10.66
C GLY A 188 -0.69 -14.55 11.68
N ASN A 189 -0.13 -13.62 12.45
CA ASN A 189 -0.86 -12.70 13.32
C ASN A 189 -1.70 -11.72 12.48
N ILE A 190 -2.83 -12.18 11.97
CA ILE A 190 -3.84 -11.36 11.28
C ILE A 190 -4.87 -10.81 12.27
N SER A 191 -5.69 -9.84 11.83
CA SER A 191 -6.78 -9.25 12.64
C SER A 191 -7.48 -10.29 13.54
N PRO A 192 -7.73 -9.97 14.82
CA PRO A 192 -8.23 -10.93 15.81
C PRO A 192 -9.64 -11.44 15.54
N THR A 193 -10.38 -10.84 14.60
CA THR A 193 -11.69 -11.32 14.19
C THR A 193 -11.57 -12.35 13.05
N GLU A 194 -12.26 -13.47 13.20
CA GLU A 194 -12.18 -14.59 12.24
C GLU A 194 -12.56 -14.18 10.82
N GLU A 195 -13.61 -13.35 10.68
CA GLU A 195 -14.10 -12.84 9.40
C GLU A 195 -13.05 -12.00 8.66
N GLU A 196 -12.48 -10.98 9.30
CA GLU A 196 -11.45 -10.14 8.69
C GLU A 196 -10.20 -10.94 8.31
N GLY A 197 -9.86 -11.95 9.12
CA GLY A 197 -8.78 -12.87 8.82
C GLY A 197 -9.05 -13.73 7.57
N VAL A 198 -10.28 -14.22 7.38
CA VAL A 198 -10.68 -14.96 6.17
C VAL A 198 -10.61 -14.08 4.93
N GLU A 199 -11.16 -12.86 5.01
CA GLU A 199 -11.16 -11.91 3.90
C GLU A 199 -9.74 -11.53 3.47
N LEU A 200 -8.88 -11.18 4.44
CA LEU A 200 -7.47 -10.84 4.17
C LEU A 200 -6.71 -11.99 3.50
N ARG A 201 -6.93 -13.23 3.96
CA ARG A 201 -6.33 -14.43 3.33
C ARG A 201 -6.76 -14.57 1.87
N ALA A 202 -8.05 -14.36 1.57
CA ALA A 202 -8.60 -14.46 0.22
C ALA A 202 -8.07 -13.34 -0.69
N LEU A 203 -8.07 -12.10 -0.20
CA LEU A 203 -7.55 -10.92 -0.89
C LEU A 203 -6.09 -11.11 -1.31
N ARG A 204 -5.25 -11.54 -0.37
CA ARG A 204 -3.83 -11.79 -0.63
C ARG A 204 -3.60 -12.91 -1.63
N ALA A 205 -4.24 -14.07 -1.43
CA ALA A 205 -4.08 -15.18 -2.37
C ALA A 205 -4.56 -14.77 -3.78
N GLY A 206 -5.66 -14.03 -3.86
CA GLY A 206 -6.18 -13.46 -5.10
C GLY A 206 -5.19 -12.51 -5.77
N ALA A 207 -4.60 -11.56 -5.02
CA ALA A 207 -3.61 -10.61 -5.54
C ALA A 207 -2.37 -11.32 -6.09
N ILE A 208 -1.80 -12.26 -5.33
CA ILE A 208 -0.64 -13.06 -5.78
C ILE A 208 -0.97 -13.83 -7.06
N LEU A 209 -2.10 -14.54 -7.09
CA LEU A 209 -2.45 -15.42 -8.21
C LEU A 209 -2.94 -14.66 -9.44
N LYS A 210 -3.46 -13.44 -9.28
CA LYS A 210 -3.78 -12.55 -10.40
C LYS A 210 -2.52 -12.24 -11.22
N VAL A 211 -1.39 -12.06 -10.55
CA VAL A 211 -0.09 -11.75 -11.18
C VAL A 211 0.65 -13.03 -11.59
N ALA A 212 0.81 -13.99 -10.67
CA ALA A 212 1.59 -15.21 -10.89
C ALA A 212 0.87 -16.26 -11.77
N GLY A 213 -0.44 -16.16 -11.92
CA GLY A 213 -1.30 -17.16 -12.55
C GLY A 213 -1.61 -18.37 -11.65
N LEU A 214 -2.77 -19.00 -11.87
CA LEU A 214 -3.30 -20.09 -11.02
C LEU A 214 -2.40 -21.33 -10.91
N LYS A 215 -1.49 -21.55 -11.87
CA LYS A 215 -0.47 -22.62 -11.82
C LYS A 215 0.43 -22.53 -10.60
N ASN A 216 0.54 -21.34 -9.99
CA ASN A 216 1.37 -21.05 -8.83
C ASN A 216 0.66 -21.22 -7.47
N VAL A 217 -0.56 -21.77 -7.42
CA VAL A 217 -1.29 -22.00 -6.16
C VAL A 217 -0.48 -22.80 -5.12
N LYS A 218 0.33 -23.76 -5.57
CA LYS A 218 1.21 -24.56 -4.69
C LYS A 218 2.39 -23.76 -4.14
N ASN A 219 2.71 -22.61 -4.73
CA ASN A 219 3.82 -21.73 -4.37
C ASN A 219 3.38 -20.48 -3.60
N LEU A 220 2.15 -20.45 -3.08
CA LEU A 220 1.72 -19.37 -2.17
C LEU A 220 2.65 -19.31 -0.94
N PRO A 221 2.87 -18.12 -0.34
CA PRO A 221 3.88 -17.90 0.70
C PRO A 221 3.84 -18.92 1.85
N GLY A 222 2.65 -19.25 2.35
CA GLY A 222 2.46 -20.20 3.45
C GLY A 222 2.88 -21.65 3.13
N ASN A 223 3.16 -21.97 1.87
CA ASN A 223 3.63 -23.28 1.41
C ASN A 223 5.14 -23.31 1.13
N LEU A 224 5.83 -22.17 1.20
CA LEU A 224 7.27 -22.09 0.92
C LEU A 224 8.07 -22.23 2.22
N PRO A 225 9.28 -22.81 2.15
CA PRO A 225 10.18 -22.81 3.30
C PRO A 225 10.61 -21.39 3.64
N ILE A 226 10.83 -21.11 4.93
CA ILE A 226 11.26 -19.79 5.40
C ILE A 226 12.56 -19.32 4.74
N THR A 227 13.45 -20.25 4.38
CA THR A 227 14.70 -19.96 3.67
C THR A 227 14.52 -19.39 2.27
N GLU A 228 13.37 -19.63 1.63
CA GLU A 228 12.99 -19.00 0.36
C GLU A 228 12.26 -17.67 0.59
N LEU A 229 11.41 -17.61 1.62
CA LEU A 229 10.53 -16.47 1.88
C LEU A 229 11.27 -15.30 2.54
N GLN A 230 12.19 -15.58 3.45
CA GLN A 230 12.87 -14.57 4.24
C GLN A 230 13.70 -13.59 3.41
N PRO A 231 14.54 -14.04 2.46
CA PRO A 231 15.27 -13.11 1.62
C PRO A 231 14.33 -12.18 0.83
N PHE A 232 13.13 -12.64 0.46
CA PHE A 232 12.14 -11.81 -0.24
C PHE A 232 11.65 -10.64 0.61
N TYR A 233 11.13 -10.89 1.82
CA TYR A 233 10.62 -9.78 2.63
C TYR A 233 11.75 -8.95 3.25
N ASP A 234 12.94 -9.51 3.45
CA ASP A 234 14.10 -8.73 3.91
C ASP A 234 14.55 -7.72 2.84
N GLY A 235 14.51 -8.07 1.55
CA GLY A 235 14.81 -7.12 0.46
C GLY A 235 13.81 -5.97 0.38
N PHE A 236 12.51 -6.24 0.57
CA PHE A 236 11.49 -5.21 0.72
C PHE A 236 11.77 -4.27 1.91
N VAL A 237 12.06 -4.84 3.08
CA VAL A 237 12.32 -4.06 4.30
C VAL A 237 13.56 -3.18 4.16
N ASP A 238 14.65 -3.73 3.63
CA ASP A 238 15.89 -2.99 3.47
C ASP A 238 15.76 -1.88 2.42
N ALA A 239 14.96 -2.10 1.37
CA ALA A 239 14.59 -1.05 0.43
C ALA A 239 13.82 0.10 1.11
N LEU A 240 12.82 -0.21 1.94
CA LEU A 240 12.09 0.80 2.71
C LEU A 240 13.01 1.59 3.66
N ILE A 241 13.90 0.90 4.38
CA ILE A 241 14.86 1.53 5.29
C ILE A 241 15.77 2.49 4.51
N GLU A 242 16.25 2.10 3.34
CA GLU A 242 17.11 2.98 2.54
C GLU A 242 16.35 4.22 2.05
N LEU A 243 15.08 4.06 1.66
CA LEU A 243 14.23 5.21 1.31
C LEU A 243 14.03 6.18 2.49
N THR A 244 14.11 5.72 3.75
CA THR A 244 14.08 6.64 4.90
C THR A 244 15.31 7.54 5.02
N GLN A 245 16.42 7.13 4.38
CA GLN A 245 17.67 7.89 4.36
C GLN A 245 17.73 8.86 3.19
N ASP A 246 16.85 8.69 2.20
CA ASP A 246 16.80 9.56 1.05
C ASP A 246 16.38 10.97 1.50
N LYS A 247 17.23 11.92 1.16
CA LYS A 247 16.98 13.34 1.41
C LYS A 247 16.45 14.05 0.17
N GLY A 248 16.42 13.35 -0.97
CA GLY A 248 16.13 13.81 -2.31
C GLY A 248 16.73 15.17 -2.64
N ASN A 249 16.26 15.75 -3.74
CA ASN A 249 16.40 17.17 -4.04
C ASN A 249 15.02 17.63 -4.52
N ASP A 250 14.57 18.79 -4.04
CA ASP A 250 13.27 19.30 -4.45
C ASP A 250 13.19 19.53 -5.96
N CYS A 251 12.00 19.23 -6.48
CA CYS A 251 11.52 19.57 -7.81
C CYS A 251 10.46 20.68 -7.63
#